data_AF-A0A091SM11-F1
#
_entry.id   AF-A0A091SM11-F1
#
_cell.length_a   1.000
_cell.length_b   1.000
_cell.length_c   1.000
_cell.angle_alpha   90.00
_cell.angle_beta   90.00
_cell.angle_gamma   90.00
#
_symmetry.space_group_name_H-M   'P 1'
#
loop_
_entity.id
_entity.type
_entity.pdbx_description
1 polymer ?
#
loop_
_entity_poly.entity_id
_entity_poly.type
_entity_poly.pdbx_seq_one_letter_code
_entity_poly.pdbx_strand_id
1 'polypeptide(L)'
;SVNIAAFGNERDGLSEDNQQPSLIWSYLGRSALISQIDSSLSASHVGNPVFTEYQACVFGNVRLMVHDCPVWDIFDSDWYTSCSLIGGADIIVIKYSVNDKASFQELKDSYAPMIKKALNHRSVPVIISAIGARKNGVPCTCPLCTSDRRSCVTTSEGVQLAKELGATYLELHTLNDFYIQKYFGGVLEYFMIQSLNQKSSEKMKKRKKTQKCHRVQPPQLEQPEKMPILKGEASHYDADLHNLLCCCQCADVAFYPEDLSTVVEAHKIILCSVSHLFMLLFEVKSPADIHDASIVRTAQSLFAVEVGAALPLVSRGVPPCVPPVRVVVKDSIFCSCLPVILHFIYSG
;
A
#
# COMPACT_ATOMS: atom_id res chain seq x y z
N SER A 1 16.15 -6.49 12.39
CA SER A 1 14.88 -5.99 12.91
C SER A 1 14.83 -4.49 12.76
N VAL A 2 13.62 -3.96 12.65
CA VAL A 2 13.32 -2.53 12.72
C VAL A 2 12.40 -2.31 13.91
N ASN A 3 12.71 -1.31 14.72
CA ASN A 3 11.94 -0.91 15.89
C ASN A 3 11.26 0.43 15.60
N ILE A 4 9.95 0.52 15.79
CA ILE A 4 9.17 1.74 15.61
C ILE A 4 8.59 2.14 16.97
N ALA A 5 8.72 3.41 17.31
CA ALA A 5 7.96 4.01 18.41
C ALA A 5 6.90 4.95 17.84
N ALA A 6 5.63 4.63 18.06
CA ALA A 6 4.49 5.44 17.62
C ALA A 6 3.87 6.14 18.84
N PHE A 7 3.65 7.44 18.76
CA PHE A 7 3.17 8.28 19.86
C PHE A 7 1.99 9.16 19.43
N GLY A 8 1.03 9.33 20.33
CA GLY A 8 -0.09 10.26 20.18
C GLY A 8 -1.38 9.57 19.76
N ASN A 9 -2.45 10.34 19.67
CA ASN A 9 -3.81 9.84 19.48
C ASN A 9 -4.39 10.28 18.13
N GLU A 10 -4.75 9.30 17.28
CA GLU A 10 -5.42 9.53 16.00
C GLU A 10 -6.95 9.60 16.09
N ARG A 11 -7.54 9.36 17.26
CA ARG A 11 -9.00 9.33 17.44
C ARG A 11 -9.56 10.72 17.70
N ASP A 12 -10.75 10.98 17.16
CA ASP A 12 -11.53 12.15 17.53
C ASP A 12 -12.10 11.94 18.94
N GLY A 13 -11.80 12.82 19.89
CA GLY A 13 -12.32 12.74 21.27
C GLY A 13 -13.85 12.76 21.42
N LEU A 14 -14.59 12.91 20.32
CA LEU A 14 -16.06 12.91 20.25
C LEU A 14 -16.66 11.59 19.72
N SER A 15 -15.85 10.62 19.30
CA SER A 15 -16.31 9.34 18.76
C SER A 15 -16.06 8.22 19.77
N GLU A 16 -17.09 7.82 20.53
CA GLU A 16 -17.07 6.60 21.34
C GLU A 16 -17.16 5.32 20.50
N ASP A 17 -17.19 5.44 19.17
CA ASP A 17 -17.25 4.27 18.30
C ASP A 17 -15.88 3.58 18.26
N ASN A 18 -15.75 2.60 19.15
CA ASN A 18 -14.53 1.83 19.40
C ASN A 18 -14.11 0.94 18.22
N GLN A 19 -14.82 1.01 17.10
CA GLN A 19 -14.65 0.15 15.93
C GLN A 19 -13.63 0.64 14.91
N GLN A 20 -13.19 1.91 14.96
CA GLN A 20 -12.18 2.37 14.00
C GLN A 20 -10.78 1.81 14.29
N PRO A 21 -10.16 1.15 13.31
CA PRO A 21 -8.81 0.60 13.46
C PRO A 21 -7.77 1.72 13.63
N SER A 22 -6.74 1.48 14.45
CA SER A 22 -5.63 2.44 14.63
C SER A 22 -4.77 2.54 13.36
N LEU A 23 -3.97 3.59 13.22
CA LEU A 23 -3.09 3.77 12.07
C LEU A 23 -2.11 2.59 11.91
N ILE A 24 -1.48 2.19 13.02
CA ILE A 24 -0.52 1.08 13.04
C ILE A 24 -1.22 -0.25 12.76
N TRP A 25 -2.38 -0.49 13.36
CA TRP A 25 -3.17 -1.69 13.12
C TRP A 25 -3.58 -1.82 11.65
N SER A 26 -4.06 -0.73 11.07
CA SER A 26 -4.49 -0.71 9.66
C SER A 26 -3.32 -0.92 8.69
N TYR A 27 -2.12 -0.44 9.04
CA TYR A 27 -0.91 -0.67 8.24
C TYR A 27 -0.46 -2.14 8.31
N LEU A 28 -0.39 -2.71 9.52
CA LEU A 28 0.10 -4.08 9.71
C LEU A 28 -0.92 -5.15 9.29
N GLY A 29 -2.20 -4.77 9.17
CA GLY A 29 -3.29 -5.67 8.82
C GLY A 29 -3.44 -6.83 9.81
N ARG A 30 -4.01 -7.95 9.34
CA ARG A 30 -4.16 -9.18 10.16
C ARG A 30 -2.86 -9.98 10.33
N SER A 31 -1.73 -9.48 9.83
CA SER A 31 -0.46 -10.20 9.79
C SER A 31 0.42 -9.96 11.04
N ALA A 32 0.02 -9.03 11.92
CA ALA A 32 0.73 -8.77 13.17
C ALA A 32 0.27 -9.70 14.30
N LEU A 33 1.24 -10.22 15.05
CA LEU A 33 1.03 -10.79 16.37
C LEU A 33 0.99 -9.64 17.38
N ILE A 34 -0.09 -9.55 18.16
CA ILE A 34 -0.26 -8.51 19.18
C ILE A 34 0.14 -9.08 20.53
N SER A 35 1.03 -8.40 21.24
CA SER A 35 1.27 -8.61 22.65
C SER A 35 0.93 -7.33 23.41
N GLN A 36 -0.07 -7.40 24.29
CA GLN A 36 -0.35 -6.32 25.23
C GLN A 36 0.54 -6.50 26.46
N ILE A 37 1.34 -5.47 26.77
CA ILE A 37 2.15 -5.44 27.98
C ILE A 37 1.49 -4.44 28.93
N ASP A 38 0.83 -4.96 29.97
CA ASP A 38 0.43 -4.15 31.11
C ASP A 38 1.67 -3.86 31.95
N SER A 39 2.23 -2.66 31.82
CA SER A 39 3.29 -2.18 32.71
C SER A 39 2.70 -1.86 34.09
N SER A 40 2.25 -2.88 34.82
CA SER A 40 1.76 -2.75 36.20
C SER A 40 2.95 -2.79 37.17
N LEU A 41 3.63 -1.66 37.34
CA LEU A 41 4.47 -1.38 38.51
C LEU A 41 3.97 -0.14 39.24
N SER A 42 2.70 -0.15 39.67
CA SER A 42 2.24 0.38 40.95
C SER A 42 0.73 0.16 41.07
N ALA A 43 0.29 -0.14 42.29
CA ALA A 43 -1.06 -0.57 42.59
C ALA A 43 -2.13 0.49 42.28
N SER A 44 -3.31 -0.01 41.94
CA SER A 44 -4.61 0.67 42.01
C SER A 44 -4.91 1.82 41.05
N HIS A 45 -4.97 1.58 39.74
CA HIS A 45 -5.99 2.19 38.88
C HIS A 45 -6.37 1.21 37.76
N VAL A 46 -7.68 0.99 37.57
CA VAL A 46 -8.25 0.25 36.44
C VAL A 46 -7.99 1.09 35.20
N GLY A 47 -6.94 0.81 34.43
CA GLY A 47 -6.50 1.67 33.34
C GLY A 47 -5.77 0.92 32.24
N ASN A 48 -6.10 1.27 30.99
CA ASN A 48 -5.55 0.77 29.73
C ASN A 48 -4.03 0.48 29.75
N PRO A 49 -3.55 -0.47 28.92
CA PRO A 49 -2.12 -0.70 28.73
C PRO A 49 -1.43 0.60 28.27
N VAL A 50 -0.29 0.92 28.90
CA VAL A 50 0.52 2.14 28.63
C VAL A 50 0.96 2.22 27.17
N PHE A 51 1.18 1.07 26.51
CA PHE A 51 1.39 0.97 25.07
C PHE A 51 1.03 -0.43 24.57
N THR A 52 0.71 -0.54 23.28
CA THR A 52 0.50 -1.84 22.60
C THR A 52 1.73 -2.21 21.79
N GLU A 53 2.22 -3.46 21.94
CA GLU A 53 3.33 -3.95 21.13
C GLU A 53 2.81 -4.81 19.96
N TYR A 54 3.18 -4.41 18.75
CA TYR A 54 2.90 -5.18 17.54
C TYR A 54 4.18 -5.80 17.02
N GLN A 55 4.12 -7.10 16.71
CA GLN A 55 5.21 -7.84 16.08
C GLN A 55 4.76 -8.35 14.72
N ALA A 56 5.51 -8.03 13.67
CA ALA A 56 5.22 -8.48 12.31
C ALA A 56 6.51 -8.85 11.56
N CYS A 57 6.36 -9.56 10.44
CA CYS A 57 7.43 -9.74 9.46
C CYS A 57 7.08 -8.95 8.20
N VAL A 58 7.97 -8.05 7.81
CA VAL A 58 7.86 -7.25 6.58
C VAL A 58 9.03 -7.58 5.66
N PHE A 59 8.89 -7.31 4.36
CA PHE A 59 9.92 -7.60 3.34
C PHE A 59 10.45 -9.05 3.42
N GLY A 60 9.54 -10.02 3.55
CA GLY A 60 9.87 -11.43 3.74
C GLY A 60 10.23 -11.76 5.19
N ASN A 61 11.45 -11.43 5.63
CA ASN A 61 12.03 -11.91 6.90
C ASN A 61 12.50 -10.78 7.85
N VAL A 62 12.15 -9.52 7.58
CA VAL A 62 12.51 -8.42 8.48
C VAL A 62 11.52 -8.37 9.63
N ARG A 63 11.99 -8.72 10.84
CA ARG A 63 11.21 -8.53 12.07
C ARG A 63 10.96 -7.05 12.32
N LEU A 64 9.69 -6.69 12.42
CA LEU A 64 9.21 -5.37 12.78
C LEU A 64 8.62 -5.43 14.20
N MET A 65 9.04 -4.51 15.04
CA MET A 65 8.52 -4.32 16.39
C MET A 65 8.00 -2.89 16.50
N VAL A 66 6.73 -2.71 16.84
CA VAL A 66 6.11 -1.40 16.99
C VAL A 66 5.59 -1.25 18.41
N HIS A 67 6.09 -0.24 19.13
CA HIS A 67 5.52 0.20 20.40
C HIS A 67 4.58 1.36 20.10
N ASP A 68 3.27 1.12 20.22
CA ASP A 68 2.22 2.10 19.95
C ASP A 68 1.68 2.67 21.26
N CYS A 69 1.99 3.93 21.51
CA CYS A 69 1.63 4.69 22.71
C CYS A 69 0.53 5.72 22.35
N PRO A 70 -0.75 5.35 22.45
CA PRO A 70 -1.85 6.23 22.05
C PRO A 70 -2.03 7.44 22.97
N VAL A 71 -1.50 7.38 24.19
CA VAL A 71 -1.59 8.44 25.20
C VAL A 71 -0.19 8.98 25.48
N TRP A 72 -0.10 10.29 25.72
CA TRP A 72 1.15 10.97 26.01
C TRP A 72 1.63 10.78 27.47
N ASP A 73 0.80 10.19 28.34
CA ASP A 73 1.09 9.93 29.76
C ASP A 73 2.44 9.26 30.02
N ILE A 74 2.98 8.50 29.06
CA ILE A 74 4.32 7.88 29.17
C ILE A 74 5.44 8.94 29.32
N PHE A 75 5.28 10.12 28.71
CA PHE A 75 6.22 11.23 28.84
C PHE A 75 6.11 11.94 30.18
N ASP A 76 4.90 11.96 30.75
CA ASP A 76 4.62 12.64 32.02
C ASP A 76 4.95 11.75 33.24
N SER A 77 4.72 10.46 33.11
CA SER A 77 4.90 9.47 34.19
C SER A 77 6.33 8.91 34.25
N ASP A 78 6.95 8.61 33.11
CA ASP A 78 8.28 7.97 33.05
C ASP A 78 9.11 8.46 31.85
N TRP A 79 9.80 9.58 32.09
CA TRP A 79 10.75 10.14 31.13
C TRP A 79 11.88 9.17 30.74
N TYR A 80 12.30 8.27 31.65
CA TYR A 80 13.38 7.32 31.35
C TYR A 80 12.90 6.24 30.40
N THR A 81 11.70 5.69 30.60
CA THR A 81 11.09 4.75 29.66
C THR A 81 10.83 5.42 28.30
N SER A 82 10.34 6.66 28.29
CA SER A 82 10.19 7.45 27.06
C SER A 82 11.50 7.64 26.30
N CYS A 83 12.58 8.00 27.01
CA CYS A 83 13.92 8.11 26.43
C CYS A 83 14.47 6.76 25.94
N SER A 84 14.17 5.67 26.64
CA SER A 84 14.55 4.32 26.26
C SER A 84 13.87 3.89 24.96
N LEU A 85 12.56 4.15 24.82
CA LEU A 85 11.79 3.88 23.61
C LEU A 85 12.30 4.70 22.42
N ILE A 86 12.45 6.02 22.59
CA ILE A 86 13.04 6.89 21.56
C ILE A 86 14.47 6.46 21.24
N GLY A 87 15.22 6.01 22.24
CA GLY A 87 16.59 5.53 22.10
C GLY A 87 16.71 4.14 21.47
N GLY A 88 15.66 3.32 21.51
CA GLY A 88 15.61 2.01 20.88
C GLY A 88 14.99 2.03 19.48
N ALA A 89 14.33 3.13 19.12
CA ALA A 89 13.62 3.29 17.86
C ALA A 89 14.57 3.54 16.68
N ASP A 90 14.23 2.90 15.56
CA ASP A 90 14.81 3.16 14.24
C ASP A 90 13.98 4.16 13.44
N ILE A 91 12.70 4.32 13.79
CA ILE A 91 11.75 5.24 13.19
C ILE A 91 10.79 5.69 14.29
N ILE A 92 10.45 6.98 14.32
CA ILE A 92 9.43 7.52 15.21
C ILE A 92 8.24 7.97 14.39
N VAL A 93 7.04 7.59 14.82
CA VAL A 93 5.77 8.05 14.25
C VAL A 93 5.06 8.89 15.30
N ILE A 94 4.70 10.12 14.97
CA ILE A 94 3.86 10.98 15.79
C ILE A 94 2.52 11.09 15.06
N LYS A 95 1.43 10.71 15.73
CA LYS A 95 0.08 10.68 15.15
C LYS A 95 -0.85 11.58 15.96
N TYR A 96 -1.68 12.36 15.27
CA TYR A 96 -2.69 13.21 15.89
C TYR A 96 -3.95 13.30 15.02
N SER A 97 -5.13 13.48 15.63
CA SER A 97 -6.35 13.81 14.89
C SER A 97 -6.36 15.27 14.43
N VAL A 98 -6.70 15.53 13.15
CA VAL A 98 -6.90 16.89 12.65
C VAL A 98 -8.07 17.61 13.30
N ASN A 99 -8.99 16.88 13.94
CA ASN A 99 -10.17 17.44 14.62
C ASN A 99 -9.94 17.63 16.13
N ASP A 100 -8.81 17.16 16.67
CA ASP A 100 -8.46 17.37 18.08
C ASP A 100 -7.42 18.48 18.24
N LYS A 101 -7.93 19.71 18.20
CA LYS A 101 -7.08 20.91 18.30
C LYS A 101 -6.39 21.03 19.66
N ALA A 102 -7.04 20.57 20.73
CA ALA A 102 -6.51 20.70 22.09
C ALA A 102 -5.30 19.80 22.29
N SER A 103 -5.43 18.51 21.97
CA SER A 103 -4.31 17.56 22.05
C SER A 103 -3.18 17.92 21.08
N PHE A 104 -3.48 18.54 19.92
CA PHE A 104 -2.43 19.05 19.05
C PHE A 104 -1.64 20.20 19.68
N GLN A 105 -2.28 21.13 20.40
CA GLN A 105 -1.56 22.21 21.07
C GLN A 105 -0.67 21.67 22.19
N GLU A 106 -1.16 20.70 22.95
CA GLU A 106 -0.37 20.03 23.99
C GLU A 106 0.85 19.30 23.40
N LEU A 107 0.67 18.57 22.30
CA LEU A 107 1.76 17.99 21.52
C LEU A 107 2.79 19.05 21.13
N LYS A 108 2.34 20.18 20.57
CA LYS A 108 3.24 21.23 20.07
C LYS A 108 3.97 21.97 21.20
N ASP A 109 3.28 22.29 22.29
CA ASP A 109 3.80 23.13 23.37
C ASP A 109 4.59 22.32 24.42
N SER A 110 4.19 21.08 24.72
CA SER A 110 4.77 20.25 25.79
C SER A 110 5.66 19.12 25.24
N TYR A 111 5.12 18.28 24.36
CA TYR A 111 5.79 17.02 24.00
C TYR A 111 6.82 17.16 22.87
N ALA A 112 6.59 18.05 21.90
CA ALA A 112 7.54 18.28 20.80
C ALA A 112 8.92 18.76 21.28
N PRO A 113 9.03 19.71 22.24
CA PRO A 113 10.32 20.05 22.85
C PRO A 113 11.00 18.87 23.53
N MET A 114 10.24 18.00 24.21
CA MET A 114 10.75 16.82 24.88
C MET A 114 11.29 15.79 23.87
N ILE A 115 10.52 15.47 22.83
CA ILE A 115 10.94 14.58 21.75
C ILE A 115 12.19 15.12 21.07
N LYS A 116 12.22 16.41 20.73
CA LYS A 116 13.38 17.07 20.15
C LYS A 116 14.62 16.93 21.04
N LYS A 117 14.47 17.15 22.35
CA LYS A 117 15.54 16.97 23.33
C LYS A 117 16.08 15.54 23.34
N ALA A 118 15.20 14.54 23.29
CA ALA A 118 15.59 13.13 23.23
C ALA A 118 16.29 12.76 21.90
N LEU A 119 15.99 13.48 20.82
CA LEU A 119 16.57 13.30 19.48
C LEU A 119 17.87 14.05 19.21
N ASN A 120 18.29 14.99 20.06
CA ASN A 120 19.39 15.93 19.81
C ASN A 120 20.73 15.33 19.32
N HIS A 121 21.01 14.06 19.60
CA HIS A 121 22.24 13.39 19.18
C HIS A 121 22.02 12.20 18.24
N ARG A 122 20.79 12.03 17.73
CA ARG A 122 20.38 10.86 16.96
C ARG A 122 19.70 11.28 15.66
N SER A 123 20.11 10.65 14.57
CA SER A 123 19.47 10.82 13.25
C SER A 123 18.34 9.81 13.07
N VAL A 124 17.40 9.75 14.02
CA VAL A 124 16.23 8.86 13.88
C VAL A 124 15.18 9.59 13.02
N PRO A 125 14.74 9.01 11.90
CA PRO A 125 13.68 9.61 11.09
C PRO A 125 12.37 9.71 11.87
N VAL A 126 11.72 10.86 11.75
CA VAL A 126 10.43 11.15 12.38
C VAL A 126 9.37 11.34 11.28
N ILE A 127 8.22 10.71 11.44
CA ILE A 127 7.04 10.87 10.59
C ILE A 127 5.94 11.49 11.43
N ILE A 128 5.39 12.62 10.99
CA ILE A 128 4.19 13.23 11.59
C ILE A 128 3.01 12.90 10.69
N SER A 129 2.06 12.14 11.23
CA SER A 129 0.82 11.76 10.57
C SER A 129 -0.34 12.54 11.17
N ALA A 130 -1.01 13.33 10.34
CA ALA A 130 -2.24 14.04 10.68
C ALA A 130 -3.43 13.24 10.12
N ILE A 131 -4.31 12.76 10.99
CA ILE A 131 -5.36 11.81 10.64
C ILE A 131 -6.74 12.47 10.72
N GLY A 132 -7.57 12.24 9.70
CA GLY A 132 -8.98 12.61 9.66
C GLY A 132 -9.32 13.66 8.60
N ALA A 133 -10.62 13.79 8.34
CA ALA A 133 -11.19 14.86 7.55
C ALA A 133 -11.60 16.01 8.48
N ARG A 134 -11.15 17.22 8.17
CA ARG A 134 -11.44 18.42 8.97
C ARG A 134 -12.94 18.67 8.99
N LYS A 135 -13.54 18.59 10.17
CA LYS A 135 -14.96 18.91 10.43
C LYS A 135 -15.13 20.44 10.52
N ASN A 136 -14.68 21.16 9.49
CA ASN A 136 -15.01 22.57 9.39
C ASN A 136 -16.44 22.66 8.88
N GLY A 137 -17.35 23.15 9.72
CA GLY A 137 -18.63 23.66 9.24
C GLY A 137 -18.41 24.72 8.16
N VAL A 138 -19.46 25.02 7.38
CA VAL A 138 -19.47 25.98 6.27
C VAL A 138 -18.56 27.17 6.60
N PRO A 139 -17.52 27.46 5.77
CA PRO A 139 -16.60 28.53 6.08
C PRO A 139 -17.36 29.85 6.14
N CYS A 140 -17.30 30.53 7.28
CA CYS A 140 -17.72 31.89 7.42
C CYS A 140 -17.02 32.75 6.36
N THR A 141 -17.82 33.51 5.62
CA THR A 141 -17.35 34.39 4.54
C THR A 141 -16.81 35.72 5.06
N CYS A 142 -16.72 35.88 6.39
CA CYS A 142 -16.40 37.15 7.01
C CYS A 142 -14.87 37.35 7.08
N PRO A 143 -14.31 38.44 6.52
CA PRO A 143 -12.85 38.66 6.46
C PRO A 143 -12.18 38.89 7.83
N LEU A 144 -12.95 39.00 8.93
CA LEU A 144 -12.47 39.21 10.30
C LEU A 144 -12.85 38.09 11.27
N CYS A 145 -13.59 37.07 10.81
CA CYS A 145 -14.10 36.07 11.72
C CYS A 145 -13.04 35.00 12.00
N THR A 146 -12.72 34.83 13.28
CA THR A 146 -11.76 33.83 13.77
C THR A 146 -12.45 32.52 14.16
N SER A 147 -13.77 32.38 13.94
CA SER A 147 -14.55 31.21 14.35
C SER A 147 -14.13 29.93 13.63
N ASP A 148 -13.80 30.00 12.35
CA ASP A 148 -13.48 28.82 11.52
C ASP A 148 -12.08 28.27 11.74
N ARG A 149 -11.22 29.01 12.44
CA ARG A 149 -9.84 28.61 12.74
C ARG A 149 -9.68 27.83 14.05
N ARG A 150 -10.77 27.60 14.80
CA ARG A 150 -10.65 27.12 16.19
C ARG A 150 -10.86 25.63 16.42
N SER A 151 -11.56 24.90 15.55
CA SER A 151 -11.91 23.50 15.83
C SER A 151 -10.91 22.48 15.30
N CYS A 152 -10.28 22.73 14.14
CA CYS A 152 -9.40 21.76 13.50
C CYS A 152 -7.96 22.28 13.38
N VAL A 153 -7.01 21.35 13.33
CA VAL A 153 -5.60 21.61 13.03
C VAL A 153 -5.43 21.88 11.54
N THR A 154 -4.86 23.05 11.20
CA THR A 154 -4.59 23.40 9.81
C THR A 154 -3.34 22.70 9.29
N THR A 155 -3.25 22.51 7.97
CA THR A 155 -2.05 21.95 7.31
C THR A 155 -0.80 22.77 7.63
N SER A 156 -0.92 24.10 7.67
CA SER A 156 0.19 24.99 8.02
C SER A 156 0.76 24.72 9.42
N GLU A 157 -0.10 24.40 10.38
CA GLU A 157 0.33 24.11 11.76
C GLU A 157 1.02 22.76 11.87
N GLY A 158 0.48 21.72 11.21
CA GLY A 158 1.13 20.42 11.14
C GLY A 158 2.49 20.47 10.44
N VAL A 159 2.59 21.19 9.32
CA VAL A 159 3.86 21.41 8.59
C VAL A 159 4.86 22.19 9.44
N GLN A 160 4.40 23.16 10.24
CA GLN A 160 5.26 23.92 11.13
C GLN A 160 5.85 23.02 12.22
N LEU A 161 5.04 22.18 12.86
CA LEU A 161 5.50 21.18 13.83
C LEU A 161 6.51 20.21 13.19
N ALA A 162 6.26 19.76 11.95
CA ALA A 162 7.19 18.89 11.24
C ALA A 162 8.55 19.55 11.00
N LYS A 163 8.57 20.83 10.62
CA LYS A 163 9.82 21.59 10.48
C LYS A 163 10.59 21.70 11.80
N GLU A 164 9.88 21.92 12.92
CA GLU A 164 10.50 22.05 14.23
C GLU A 164 11.19 20.76 14.71
N LEU A 165 10.62 19.61 14.32
CA LEU A 165 11.15 18.28 14.62
C LEU A 165 12.06 17.71 13.52
N GLY A 166 12.20 18.39 12.37
CA GLY A 166 12.93 17.85 11.21
C GLY A 166 12.27 16.58 10.64
N ALA A 167 10.94 16.50 10.72
CA ALA A 167 10.13 15.34 10.40
C ALA A 167 9.52 15.38 9.00
N THR A 168 9.12 14.22 8.50
CA THR A 168 8.31 14.08 7.29
C THR A 168 6.83 14.23 7.65
N TYR A 169 6.12 15.17 7.04
CA TYR A 169 4.70 15.42 7.30
C TYR A 169 3.80 14.68 6.31
N LEU A 170 2.73 14.04 6.83
CA LEU A 170 1.75 13.31 6.04
C LEU A 170 0.33 13.61 6.55
N GLU A 171 -0.60 13.93 5.65
CA GLU A 171 -2.04 14.00 5.97
C GLU A 171 -2.77 12.78 5.42
N LEU A 172 -3.58 12.16 6.27
CA LEU A 172 -4.42 11.01 5.94
C LEU A 172 -5.87 11.36 6.22
N HIS A 173 -6.66 11.59 5.17
CA HIS A 173 -8.06 12.00 5.33
C HIS A 173 -8.95 10.94 5.99
N THR A 174 -8.66 9.66 5.76
CA THR A 174 -9.37 8.54 6.36
C THR A 174 -8.40 7.39 6.64
N LEU A 175 -8.71 6.61 7.67
CA LEU A 175 -7.99 5.37 7.96
C LEU A 175 -8.55 4.22 7.12
N ASN A 176 -8.42 4.33 5.80
CA ASN A 176 -8.76 3.27 4.85
C ASN A 176 -7.48 2.59 4.37
N ASP A 177 -7.51 1.26 4.27
CA ASP A 177 -6.46 0.39 3.74
C ASP A 177 -5.77 0.98 2.51
N PHE A 178 -6.53 1.54 1.54
CA PHE A 178 -5.93 2.12 0.34
C PHE A 178 -4.94 3.26 0.65
N TYR A 179 -5.36 4.24 1.46
CA TYR A 179 -4.52 5.40 1.77
C TYR A 179 -3.37 5.03 2.70
N ILE A 180 -3.63 4.14 3.64
CA ILE A 180 -2.63 3.71 4.61
C ILE A 180 -1.55 2.90 3.92
N GLN A 181 -1.90 1.91 3.09
CA GLN A 181 -0.91 1.10 2.39
C GLN A 181 -0.10 1.93 1.39
N LYS A 182 -0.75 2.81 0.62
CA LYS A 182 -0.10 3.57 -0.44
C LYS A 182 0.77 4.72 0.06
N TYR A 183 0.25 5.54 0.99
CA TYR A 183 0.93 6.78 1.40
C TYR A 183 1.73 6.58 2.68
N PHE A 184 1.07 6.15 3.76
CA PHE A 184 1.77 5.92 5.03
C PHE A 184 2.76 4.75 4.92
N GLY A 185 2.30 3.63 4.35
CA GLY A 185 3.10 2.44 4.11
C GLY A 185 4.30 2.74 3.25
N GLY A 186 4.12 3.38 2.08
CA GLY A 186 5.24 3.75 1.21
C GLY A 186 6.31 4.61 1.89
N VAL A 187 5.91 5.62 2.68
CA VAL A 187 6.85 6.46 3.45
C VAL A 187 7.54 5.66 4.56
N LEU A 188 6.78 4.85 5.30
CA LEU A 188 7.31 4.03 6.38
C LEU A 188 8.30 2.98 5.86
N GLU A 189 7.94 2.28 4.78
CA GLU A 189 8.77 1.29 4.09
C GLU A 189 10.07 1.88 3.58
N TYR A 190 10.03 3.08 3.01
CA TYR A 190 11.23 3.81 2.62
C TYR A 190 12.18 4.00 3.82
N PHE A 191 11.67 4.47 4.96
CA PHE A 191 12.50 4.65 6.16
C PHE A 191 12.98 3.31 6.74
N MET A 192 12.18 2.25 6.67
CA MET A 192 12.61 0.91 7.09
C MET A 192 13.82 0.42 6.28
N ILE A 193 13.76 0.58 4.95
CA ILE A 193 14.87 0.20 4.06
C ILE A 193 16.12 1.05 4.37
N GLN A 194 15.96 2.36 4.57
CA GLN A 194 17.07 3.25 4.94
C GLN A 194 17.71 2.83 6.26
N SER A 195 16.91 2.56 7.29
CA SER A 195 17.40 2.13 8.61
C SER A 195 18.13 0.78 8.53
N LEU A 196 17.65 -0.16 7.72
CA LEU A 196 18.33 -1.44 7.48
C LEU A 196 19.68 -1.26 6.77
N ASN A 197 19.74 -0.39 5.75
CA ASN A 197 20.96 -0.08 5.02
C ASN A 197 22.00 0.64 5.90
N GLN A 198 21.56 1.53 6.78
CA GLN A 198 22.45 2.20 7.73
C GLN A 198 23.04 1.20 8.73
N LYS A 199 22.22 0.32 9.30
CA LYS A 199 22.66 -0.75 10.21
C LYS A 199 23.64 -1.71 9.54
N SER A 200 23.42 -2.09 8.28
CA SER A 200 24.33 -3.00 7.57
C SER A 200 25.69 -2.34 7.30
N SER A 201 25.69 -1.05 6.90
CA SER A 201 26.90 -0.25 6.69
C SER A 201 27.70 -0.08 7.98
N GLU A 202 27.05 0.23 9.10
CA GLU A 202 27.72 0.35 10.41
C GLU A 202 28.33 -0.96 10.88
N LYS A 203 27.64 -2.08 10.71
CA LYS A 203 28.19 -3.42 11.00
C LYS A 203 29.44 -3.68 10.17
N MET A 204 29.43 -3.31 8.89
CA MET A 204 30.60 -3.46 8.01
C MET A 204 31.76 -2.53 8.42
N LYS A 205 31.47 -1.29 8.82
CA LYS A 205 32.47 -0.34 9.35
C LYS A 205 33.08 -0.83 10.66
N LYS A 206 32.26 -1.36 11.60
CA LYS A 206 32.73 -1.95 12.86
C LYS A 206 33.61 -3.18 12.60
N ARG A 207 33.18 -4.11 11.73
CA ARG A 207 33.98 -5.29 11.34
C ARG A 207 35.34 -4.90 10.77
N LYS A 208 35.41 -3.89 9.91
CA LYS A 208 36.67 -3.35 9.36
C LYS A 208 37.58 -2.72 10.45
N LYS A 209 37.00 -2.15 11.51
CA LYS A 209 37.74 -1.54 12.62
C LYS A 209 38.31 -2.59 13.58
N THR A 210 37.61 -3.71 13.80
CA THR A 210 38.07 -4.84 14.62
C THR A 210 39.07 -5.75 13.89
N GLN A 211 39.03 -5.81 12.56
CA GLN A 211 39.98 -6.57 11.71
C GLN A 211 41.36 -5.89 11.53
N LYS A 212 41.72 -4.93 12.40
CA LYS A 212 43.07 -4.32 12.41
C LYS A 212 44.12 -5.13 13.18
N CYS A 213 43.73 -6.19 13.88
CA CYS A 213 44.68 -7.16 14.48
C CYS A 213 44.69 -8.45 13.65
N HIS A 214 45.85 -8.80 13.13
CA HIS A 214 46.15 -9.96 12.27
C HIS A 214 45.51 -9.92 10.87
N ARG A 215 46.04 -9.05 10.02
CA ARG A 215 45.81 -9.12 8.59
C ARG A 215 46.80 -10.14 8.00
N VAL A 216 46.35 -11.37 7.74
CA VAL A 216 46.94 -12.14 6.64
C VAL A 216 46.65 -11.32 5.39
N GLN A 217 47.70 -10.90 4.69
CA GLN A 217 47.58 -10.11 3.48
C GLN A 217 46.83 -10.99 2.46
N PRO A 218 45.62 -10.60 2.01
CA PRO A 218 44.95 -11.38 0.97
C PRO A 218 45.87 -11.40 -0.25
N PRO A 219 45.95 -12.53 -0.98
CA PRO A 219 46.67 -12.53 -2.25
C PRO A 219 46.16 -11.37 -3.10
N GLN A 220 47.07 -10.64 -3.74
CA GLN A 220 46.70 -9.60 -4.68
C GLN A 220 46.12 -10.27 -5.91
N LEU A 221 44.80 -10.50 -5.86
CA LEU A 221 44.03 -10.78 -7.05
C LEU A 221 44.03 -9.51 -7.88
N GLU A 222 44.35 -9.63 -9.16
CA GLU A 222 44.15 -8.56 -10.12
C GLU A 222 42.71 -8.05 -9.98
N GLN A 223 42.53 -6.73 -10.11
CA GLN A 223 41.21 -6.14 -9.92
C GLN A 223 40.22 -6.86 -10.82
N PRO A 224 39.08 -7.35 -10.29
CA PRO A 224 38.08 -7.99 -11.11
C PRO A 224 37.70 -7.00 -12.21
N GLU A 225 37.82 -7.46 -13.45
CA GLU A 225 37.49 -6.66 -14.62
C GLU A 225 36.08 -6.09 -14.43
N LYS A 226 35.95 -4.79 -14.67
CA LYS A 226 34.75 -4.02 -14.32
C LYS A 226 33.54 -4.71 -14.95
N MET A 227 32.68 -5.28 -14.10
CA MET A 227 31.50 -6.01 -14.56
C MET A 227 30.72 -5.14 -15.55
N PRO A 228 30.34 -5.68 -16.72
CA PRO A 228 29.60 -4.90 -17.69
C PRO A 228 28.30 -4.43 -17.04
N ILE A 229 28.00 -3.15 -17.22
CA ILE A 229 26.74 -2.57 -16.75
C ILE A 229 25.63 -3.25 -17.57
N LEU A 230 24.91 -4.17 -16.94
CA LEU A 230 23.69 -4.73 -17.51
C LEU A 230 22.67 -3.58 -17.57
N LYS A 231 22.51 -2.98 -18.75
CA LYS A 231 21.39 -2.08 -19.01
C LYS A 231 20.15 -2.96 -19.10
N GLY A 232 19.27 -2.87 -18.11
CA GLY A 232 17.95 -3.47 -18.20
C GLY A 232 17.25 -2.92 -19.43
N GLU A 233 16.81 -3.81 -20.31
CA GLU A 233 16.01 -3.45 -21.47
C GLU A 233 14.66 -2.91 -20.97
N ALA A 234 14.16 -1.86 -21.62
CA ALA A 234 12.85 -1.32 -21.26
C ALA A 234 11.78 -2.38 -21.55
N SER A 235 10.77 -2.47 -20.68
CA SER A 235 9.66 -3.40 -20.91
C SER A 235 8.97 -3.06 -22.23
N HIS A 236 8.79 -4.07 -23.07
CA HIS A 236 8.00 -4.00 -24.31
C HIS A 236 6.56 -4.48 -24.12
N TYR A 237 6.14 -4.71 -22.87
CA TYR A 237 4.86 -5.30 -22.51
C TYR A 237 3.66 -4.70 -23.27
N ASP A 238 3.53 -3.37 -23.32
CA ASP A 238 2.39 -2.71 -23.97
C ASP A 238 2.39 -2.96 -25.49
N ALA A 239 3.56 -2.90 -26.12
CA ALA A 239 3.71 -3.16 -27.55
C ALA A 239 3.46 -4.65 -27.86
N ASP A 240 3.97 -5.55 -27.03
CA ASP A 240 3.82 -7.00 -27.20
C ASP A 240 2.35 -7.42 -27.03
N LEU A 241 1.66 -6.87 -26.03
CA LEU A 241 0.24 -7.14 -25.80
C LEU A 241 -0.62 -6.58 -26.94
N HIS A 242 -0.36 -5.36 -27.40
CA HIS A 242 -1.07 -4.79 -28.54
C HIS A 242 -0.83 -5.60 -29.83
N ASN A 243 0.42 -5.99 -30.10
CA ASN A 243 0.79 -6.83 -31.23
C ASN A 243 0.08 -8.19 -31.20
N LEU A 244 -0.17 -8.75 -30.02
CA LEU A 244 -0.91 -10.01 -29.89
C LEU A 244 -2.35 -9.89 -30.44
N LEU A 245 -3.03 -8.76 -30.22
CA LEU A 245 -4.34 -8.49 -30.82
C LEU A 245 -4.24 -8.26 -32.33
N CYS A 246 -3.26 -7.46 -32.79
CA CYS A 246 -3.13 -7.11 -34.20
C CYS A 246 -2.69 -8.28 -35.09
N CYS A 247 -1.84 -9.17 -34.58
CA CYS A 247 -1.34 -10.32 -35.33
C CYS A 247 -2.21 -11.57 -35.16
N CYS A 248 -3.20 -11.54 -34.26
CA CYS A 248 -4.10 -12.66 -33.94
C CYS A 248 -3.38 -13.99 -33.63
N GLN A 249 -2.12 -13.93 -33.18
CA GLN A 249 -1.32 -15.14 -32.98
C GLN A 249 -1.85 -15.92 -31.78
N CYS A 250 -2.21 -17.18 -31.99
CA CYS A 250 -2.77 -18.06 -30.96
C CYS A 250 -4.14 -17.60 -30.42
N ALA A 251 -4.91 -16.83 -31.19
CA ALA A 251 -6.28 -16.49 -30.83
C ALA A 251 -7.11 -17.78 -30.65
N ASP A 252 -7.74 -17.90 -29.49
CA ASP A 252 -8.56 -19.06 -29.10
C ASP A 252 -10.04 -18.68 -28.90
N VAL A 253 -10.40 -17.44 -29.25
CA VAL A 253 -11.76 -16.89 -29.32
C VAL A 253 -11.94 -16.12 -30.61
N ALA A 254 -13.09 -16.32 -31.25
CA ALA A 254 -13.53 -15.53 -32.39
C ALA A 254 -14.95 -15.02 -32.14
N PHE A 255 -15.12 -13.70 -32.16
CA PHE A 255 -16.42 -13.06 -32.03
C PHE A 255 -17.03 -12.84 -33.41
N TYR A 256 -18.30 -13.23 -33.55
CA TYR A 256 -19.08 -13.10 -34.78
C TYR A 256 -20.31 -12.24 -34.51
N PRO A 257 -20.62 -11.25 -35.37
CA PRO A 257 -21.96 -10.69 -35.42
C PRO A 257 -22.97 -11.76 -35.85
N GLU A 258 -24.25 -11.58 -35.54
CA GLU A 258 -25.32 -12.50 -36.00
C GLU A 258 -25.38 -12.65 -37.53
N ASP A 259 -24.93 -11.64 -38.28
CA ASP A 259 -24.85 -11.66 -39.75
C ASP A 259 -23.58 -12.33 -40.31
N LEU A 260 -22.70 -12.83 -39.44
CA LEU A 260 -21.43 -13.51 -39.75
C LEU A 260 -20.46 -12.69 -40.63
N SER A 261 -20.59 -11.36 -40.66
CA SER A 261 -19.85 -10.48 -41.55
C SER A 261 -18.36 -10.32 -41.20
N THR A 262 -18.05 -9.76 -40.03
CA THR A 262 -16.67 -9.46 -39.61
C THR A 262 -16.31 -10.17 -38.32
N VAL A 263 -15.27 -10.99 -38.37
CA VAL A 263 -14.77 -11.74 -37.20
C VAL A 263 -13.76 -10.90 -36.44
N VAL A 264 -13.89 -10.87 -35.12
CA VAL A 264 -12.90 -10.24 -34.23
C VAL A 264 -12.27 -11.31 -33.34
N GLU A 265 -10.97 -11.53 -33.51
CA GLU A 265 -10.23 -12.56 -32.79
C GLU A 265 -9.64 -12.03 -31.48
N ALA A 266 -9.58 -12.90 -30.48
CA ALA A 266 -9.11 -12.57 -29.13
C ALA A 266 -8.62 -13.80 -28.38
N HIS A 267 -8.14 -13.56 -27.15
CA HIS A 267 -7.51 -14.56 -26.28
C HIS A 267 -8.30 -14.71 -24.97
N LYS A 268 -8.75 -15.93 -24.64
CA LYS A 268 -9.50 -16.23 -23.42
C LYS A 268 -8.77 -15.76 -22.18
N ILE A 269 -7.46 -15.99 -22.11
CA ILE A 269 -6.66 -15.64 -20.93
C ILE A 269 -6.70 -14.14 -20.63
N ILE A 270 -6.70 -13.30 -21.67
CA ILE A 270 -6.77 -11.84 -21.54
C ILE A 270 -8.20 -11.40 -21.21
N LEU A 271 -9.20 -12.00 -21.85
CA LEU A 271 -10.60 -11.66 -21.59
C LEU A 271 -11.02 -12.06 -20.16
N CYS A 272 -10.63 -13.25 -19.70
CA CYS A 272 -10.92 -13.73 -18.35
C CYS A 272 -10.20 -12.92 -17.26
N SER A 273 -9.03 -12.34 -17.55
CA SER A 273 -8.32 -11.52 -16.57
C SER A 273 -8.99 -10.16 -16.32
N VAL A 274 -9.74 -9.63 -17.31
CA VAL A 274 -10.36 -8.31 -17.22
C VAL A 274 -11.84 -8.33 -16.80
N SER A 275 -12.57 -9.45 -16.96
CA SER A 275 -13.98 -9.50 -16.58
C SER A 275 -14.50 -10.88 -16.18
N HIS A 276 -15.28 -10.89 -15.11
CA HIS A 276 -16.08 -12.04 -14.68
C HIS A 276 -17.10 -12.50 -15.72
N LEU A 277 -17.55 -11.59 -16.59
CA LEU A 277 -18.43 -11.94 -17.70
C LEU A 277 -17.77 -12.96 -18.64
N PHE A 278 -16.51 -12.74 -19.00
CA PHE A 278 -15.78 -13.64 -19.88
C PHE A 278 -15.41 -14.95 -19.19
N MET A 279 -15.15 -14.92 -17.87
CA MET A 279 -14.98 -16.15 -17.09
C MET A 279 -16.24 -17.03 -17.08
N LEU A 280 -17.44 -16.44 -17.04
CA LEU A 280 -18.68 -17.19 -17.23
C LEU A 280 -18.81 -17.71 -18.66
N LEU A 281 -18.56 -16.83 -19.64
CA LEU A 281 -18.73 -17.12 -21.05
C LEU A 281 -17.88 -18.31 -21.51
N PHE A 282 -16.67 -18.44 -20.97
CA PHE A 282 -15.74 -19.52 -21.29
C PHE A 282 -15.74 -20.66 -20.26
N GLU A 283 -16.76 -20.75 -19.43
CA GLU A 283 -16.96 -21.82 -18.45
C GLU A 283 -15.79 -21.99 -17.44
N VAL A 284 -15.04 -20.92 -17.20
CA VAL A 284 -13.96 -20.88 -16.19
C VAL A 284 -14.56 -20.77 -14.78
N LYS A 285 -15.68 -20.06 -14.64
CA LYS A 285 -16.47 -19.98 -13.40
C LYS A 285 -17.90 -20.41 -13.64
N SER A 286 -18.50 -21.01 -12.62
CA SER A 286 -19.93 -21.31 -12.66
C SER A 286 -20.76 -20.07 -12.32
N PRO A 287 -22.02 -19.98 -12.80
CA PRO A 287 -22.93 -18.90 -12.40
C PRO A 287 -23.17 -18.82 -10.88
N ALA A 288 -22.99 -19.92 -10.15
CA ALA A 288 -23.13 -19.95 -8.69
C ALA A 288 -21.98 -19.24 -7.97
N ASP A 289 -20.82 -19.11 -8.62
CA ASP A 289 -19.62 -18.47 -8.06
C ASP A 289 -19.63 -16.94 -8.23
N ILE A 290 -20.70 -16.37 -8.81
CA ILE A 290 -20.82 -14.94 -9.10
C ILE A 290 -21.91 -14.32 -8.23
N HIS A 291 -21.50 -13.39 -7.38
CA HIS A 291 -22.41 -12.68 -6.48
C HIS A 291 -23.36 -11.69 -7.18
N ASP A 292 -22.99 -11.22 -8.38
CA ASP A 292 -23.78 -10.24 -9.14
C ASP A 292 -24.60 -10.91 -10.25
N ALA A 293 -25.91 -11.02 -10.03
CA ALA A 293 -26.85 -11.59 -10.97
C ALA A 293 -26.97 -10.79 -12.28
N SER A 294 -26.58 -9.50 -12.30
CA SER A 294 -26.59 -8.68 -13.51
C SER A 294 -25.54 -9.17 -14.52
N ILE A 295 -24.35 -9.59 -14.05
CA ILE A 295 -23.27 -10.11 -14.89
C ILE A 295 -23.71 -11.39 -15.61
N VAL A 296 -24.36 -12.30 -14.88
CA VAL A 296 -24.89 -13.55 -15.44
C VAL A 296 -25.92 -13.25 -16.52
N ARG A 297 -26.85 -12.32 -16.26
CA ARG A 297 -27.88 -11.92 -17.21
C ARG A 297 -27.27 -11.28 -18.46
N THR A 298 -26.29 -10.38 -18.29
CA THR A 298 -25.61 -9.69 -19.39
C THR A 298 -24.82 -10.65 -20.26
N ALA A 299 -24.12 -11.63 -19.67
CA ALA A 299 -23.40 -12.66 -20.43
C ALA A 299 -24.35 -13.44 -21.36
N GLN A 300 -25.50 -13.86 -20.84
CA GLN A 300 -26.51 -14.61 -21.58
C GLN A 300 -27.24 -13.76 -22.62
N SER A 301 -27.48 -12.47 -22.34
CA SER A 301 -28.20 -11.57 -23.24
C SER A 301 -27.35 -11.07 -24.40
N LEU A 302 -26.05 -10.82 -24.17
CA LEU A 302 -25.16 -10.24 -25.19
C LEU A 302 -24.46 -11.30 -26.05
N PHE A 303 -24.23 -12.50 -25.51
CA PHE A 303 -23.42 -13.51 -26.18
C PHE A 303 -24.15 -14.85 -26.29
N ALA A 304 -23.79 -15.62 -27.31
CA ALA A 304 -24.04 -17.05 -27.42
C ALA A 304 -22.75 -17.75 -27.82
N VAL A 305 -22.40 -18.84 -27.15
CA VAL A 305 -21.22 -19.64 -27.49
C VAL A 305 -21.67 -20.80 -28.38
N GLU A 306 -21.12 -20.89 -29.57
CA GLU A 306 -21.41 -22.01 -30.48
C GLU A 306 -20.44 -23.16 -30.19
N VAL A 307 -20.98 -24.25 -29.64
CA VAL A 307 -20.23 -25.49 -29.43
C VAL A 307 -20.25 -26.31 -30.72
N GLY A 308 -19.27 -26.05 -31.59
CA GLY A 308 -18.73 -26.97 -32.59
C GLY A 308 -19.69 -27.66 -33.57
N ALA A 309 -20.14 -26.94 -34.61
CA ALA A 309 -20.42 -27.59 -35.90
C ALA A 309 -19.16 -27.49 -36.78
N ALA A 310 -18.43 -28.61 -36.89
CA ALA A 310 -17.28 -28.72 -37.78
C ALA A 310 -17.73 -28.58 -39.25
N LEU A 311 -17.32 -27.51 -39.92
CA LEU A 311 -17.32 -27.43 -41.39
C LEU A 311 -15.93 -27.79 -41.91
N PRO A 312 -15.82 -28.52 -43.04
CA PRO A 312 -14.55 -29.05 -43.50
C PRO A 312 -13.76 -27.92 -44.19
N LEU A 313 -12.63 -27.51 -43.62
CA LEU A 313 -11.65 -26.72 -44.37
C LEU A 313 -10.50 -27.61 -44.83
N VAL A 314 -10.46 -27.78 -46.13
CA VAL A 314 -9.36 -28.35 -46.91
C VAL A 314 -8.16 -27.41 -46.82
N SER A 315 -7.07 -27.84 -46.20
CA SER A 315 -5.70 -27.70 -46.75
C SER A 315 -4.68 -28.46 -45.89
N ARG A 316 -3.77 -29.18 -46.55
CA ARG A 316 -2.77 -30.07 -45.94
C ARG A 316 -1.69 -29.29 -45.19
N GLY A 317 -1.36 -29.70 -43.96
CA GLY A 317 0.01 -29.59 -43.43
C GLY A 317 0.25 -28.88 -42.09
N VAL A 318 -0.77 -28.46 -41.34
CA VAL A 318 -0.60 -27.80 -40.03
C VAL A 318 -1.15 -28.73 -38.91
N PRO A 319 -0.52 -28.80 -37.71
CA PRO A 319 -1.06 -29.57 -36.59
C PRO A 319 -2.51 -29.16 -36.31
N PRO A 320 -3.36 -30.01 -35.71
CA PRO A 320 -4.73 -29.64 -35.41
C PRO A 320 -4.73 -28.52 -34.35
N CYS A 321 -4.73 -27.27 -34.80
CA CYS A 321 -5.04 -26.14 -33.95
C CYS A 321 -6.49 -26.34 -33.50
N VAL A 322 -6.70 -26.36 -32.18
CA VAL A 322 -8.05 -26.35 -31.61
C VAL A 322 -8.76 -25.13 -32.22
N PRO A 323 -9.91 -25.31 -32.89
CA PRO A 323 -10.60 -24.19 -33.49
C PRO A 323 -10.97 -23.17 -32.39
N PRO A 324 -10.85 -21.87 -32.66
CA PRO A 324 -11.19 -20.85 -31.67
C PRO A 324 -12.66 -21.01 -31.26
N VAL A 325 -12.94 -20.72 -29.99
CA VAL A 325 -14.31 -20.72 -29.48
C VAL A 325 -15.08 -19.63 -30.20
N ARG A 326 -16.17 -20.04 -30.85
CA ARG A 326 -17.04 -19.12 -31.57
C ARG A 326 -18.02 -18.49 -30.61
N VAL A 327 -18.00 -17.16 -30.56
CA VAL A 327 -18.90 -16.37 -29.74
C VAL A 327 -19.73 -15.48 -30.65
N VAL A 328 -21.02 -15.74 -30.73
CA VAL A 328 -21.98 -14.87 -31.43
C VAL A 328 -22.35 -13.71 -30.52
N VAL A 329 -22.21 -12.49 -31.03
CA VAL A 329 -22.58 -11.24 -30.38
C VAL A 329 -23.97 -10.84 -30.87
N LYS A 330 -24.94 -10.88 -29.97
CA LYS A 330 -26.37 -10.67 -30.27
C LYS A 330 -26.72 -9.20 -30.47
N ASP A 331 -26.02 -8.30 -29.80
CA ASP A 331 -26.27 -6.87 -29.87
C ASP A 331 -25.39 -6.21 -30.94
N SER A 332 -26.02 -5.64 -31.97
CA SER A 332 -25.32 -5.07 -33.12
C SER A 332 -24.52 -3.80 -32.78
N ILE A 333 -25.01 -3.00 -31.82
CA ILE A 333 -24.32 -1.79 -31.35
C ILE A 333 -23.05 -2.21 -30.61
N PHE A 334 -23.17 -3.14 -29.67
CA PHE A 334 -22.03 -3.69 -28.94
C PHE A 334 -21.02 -4.35 -29.88
N CYS A 335 -21.49 -5.10 -30.89
CA CYS A 335 -20.61 -5.70 -31.89
C CYS A 335 -19.78 -4.65 -32.64
N SER A 336 -20.36 -3.50 -32.99
CA SER A 336 -19.63 -2.40 -33.62
C SER A 336 -18.57 -1.76 -32.72
N CYS A 337 -18.80 -1.76 -31.40
CA CYS A 337 -17.87 -1.26 -30.40
C CYS A 337 -16.78 -2.28 -30.01
N LEU A 338 -16.98 -3.55 -30.31
CA LEU A 338 -16.12 -4.64 -29.82
C LEU A 338 -14.64 -4.48 -30.22
N PRO A 339 -14.27 -4.11 -31.47
CA PRO A 339 -12.87 -3.86 -31.80
C PRO A 339 -12.22 -2.78 -30.94
N VAL A 340 -12.96 -1.70 -30.63
CA VAL A 340 -12.48 -0.59 -29.80
C VAL A 340 -12.32 -1.04 -28.35
N ILE A 341 -13.27 -1.85 -27.84
CA ILE A 341 -13.22 -2.42 -26.49
C ILE A 341 -12.02 -3.36 -26.35
N LEU A 342 -11.78 -4.23 -27.34
CA LEU A 342 -10.62 -5.11 -27.33
C LEU A 342 -9.32 -4.32 -27.44
N HIS A 343 -9.26 -3.30 -28.30
CA HIS A 343 -8.11 -2.41 -28.34
C HIS A 343 -7.84 -1.82 -26.96
N PHE A 344 -8.86 -1.31 -26.27
CA PHE A 344 -8.73 -0.80 -24.90
C PHE A 344 -8.17 -1.85 -23.93
N ILE A 345 -8.74 -3.08 -23.93
CA ILE A 345 -8.29 -4.18 -23.08
C ILE A 345 -6.81 -4.55 -23.30
N TYR A 346 -6.35 -4.53 -24.55
CA TYR A 346 -4.98 -4.93 -24.92
C TYR A 346 -3.97 -3.76 -24.85
N SER A 347 -4.42 -2.54 -24.58
CA SER A 347 -3.56 -1.37 -24.43
C SER A 347 -3.15 -1.09 -22.98
N GLY A 348 -3.79 -1.74 -22.00
CA GLY A 348 -3.59 -1.47 -20.57
C GLY A 348 -4.48 -0.34 -20.06
#